data_AF-A0A286E478-F1
#
_entry.id   AF-A0A286E478-F1
#
_cell.length_a   1.000
_cell.length_b   1.000
_cell.length_c   1.000
_cell.angle_alpha   90.00
_cell.angle_beta   90.00
_cell.angle_gamma   90.00
#
_symmetry.space_group_name_H-M   'P 1'
#
loop_
_entity.id
_entity.type
_entity.pdbx_description
1 polymer ?
#
loop_
_entity_poly.entity_id
_entity_poly.type
_entity_poly.pdbx_seq_one_letter_code
_entity_poly.pdbx_strand_id
1 'polypeptide(L)'
;MINLYQILNVPPYANKGQIQTMLQHYQNSANPDPKVIKAVQDWLLVDDVRARYDERLRQAQPDFFQAAAPAHRTPTPISHDDEPEDVALAESPMLWNPKAASIWAFFLSPVLGSWLYALNYRELGDEAEAQKHMKVVWGLLVLYVVFMLITILTGFNFPLIISLLIWFAWYFGIAQQHINEIQNEFGDDYERRPWLKPIGLTVLAYVGYFVLYMILAFLAMIAGVIHPSMLN
;
A
#
# COMPACT_ATOMS: atom_id res chain seq x y z
N MET A 1 6.54 -10.46 -17.68
CA MET A 1 5.19 -10.69 -17.13
C MET A 1 4.87 -12.17 -17.18
N ILE A 2 4.36 -12.77 -16.12
CA ILE A 2 3.98 -14.20 -16.11
C ILE A 2 2.62 -14.35 -16.78
N ASN A 3 2.49 -15.28 -17.73
CA ASN A 3 1.24 -15.58 -18.42
C ASN A 3 0.48 -16.68 -17.66
N LEU A 4 -0.45 -16.27 -16.79
CA LEU A 4 -1.25 -17.17 -15.96
C LEU A 4 -2.21 -18.01 -16.81
N TYR A 5 -2.65 -17.51 -17.96
CA TYR A 5 -3.49 -18.25 -18.90
C TYR A 5 -2.76 -19.46 -19.49
N GLN A 6 -1.49 -19.31 -19.87
CA GLN A 6 -0.66 -20.42 -20.36
C GLN A 6 -0.39 -21.46 -19.28
N ILE A 7 -0.14 -21.03 -18.03
CA ILE A 7 0.13 -21.95 -16.91
C ILE A 7 -1.11 -22.79 -16.59
N LEU A 8 -2.28 -22.16 -16.59
CA LEU A 8 -3.58 -22.82 -16.41
C LEU A 8 -4.09 -23.53 -17.68
N ASN A 9 -3.40 -23.37 -18.81
CA ASN A 9 -3.81 -23.85 -20.13
C ASN A 9 -5.25 -23.43 -20.50
N VAL A 10 -5.58 -22.16 -20.30
CA VAL A 10 -6.87 -21.55 -20.65
C VAL A 10 -6.70 -20.43 -21.68
N PRO A 11 -7.70 -20.18 -22.54
CA PRO A 11 -7.66 -19.03 -23.44
C PRO A 11 -7.85 -17.70 -22.68
N PRO A 12 -7.37 -16.57 -23.21
CA PRO A 12 -7.52 -15.24 -22.58
C PRO A 12 -8.98 -14.81 -22.42
N TYR A 13 -9.88 -15.31 -23.27
CA TYR A 13 -11.33 -15.05 -23.20
C TYR A 13 -12.11 -16.05 -22.32
N ALA A 14 -11.43 -16.90 -21.53
CA ALA A 14 -12.10 -17.85 -20.64
C ALA A 14 -12.96 -17.14 -19.59
N ASN A 15 -14.18 -17.61 -19.32
CA ASN A 15 -15.00 -17.03 -18.26
C ASN A 15 -14.52 -17.47 -16.86
N LYS A 16 -15.00 -16.78 -15.81
CA LYS A 16 -14.62 -17.08 -14.42
C LYS A 16 -14.80 -18.55 -14.04
N GLY A 17 -15.90 -19.17 -14.45
CA GLY A 17 -16.17 -20.58 -14.17
C GLY A 17 -15.11 -21.50 -14.77
N GLN A 18 -14.73 -21.27 -16.03
CA GLN A 18 -13.67 -22.02 -16.70
C GLN A 18 -12.30 -21.85 -16.02
N ILE A 19 -11.96 -20.63 -15.59
CA ILE A 19 -10.71 -20.35 -14.87
C ILE A 19 -10.71 -21.07 -13.51
N GLN A 20 -11.82 -21.06 -12.77
CA GLN A 20 -11.93 -21.78 -11.49
C GLN A 20 -11.79 -23.30 -11.67
N THR A 21 -12.43 -23.89 -12.68
CA THR A 21 -12.31 -25.32 -12.97
C THR A 21 -10.86 -25.70 -13.28
N MET A 22 -10.16 -24.90 -14.09
CA MET A 22 -8.78 -25.19 -14.45
C MET A 22 -7.80 -24.93 -13.29
N LEU A 23 -8.09 -23.95 -12.43
CA LEU A 23 -7.35 -23.75 -11.18
C LEU A 23 -7.46 -24.97 -10.25
N GLN A 24 -8.65 -25.57 -10.10
CA GLN A 24 -8.84 -26.79 -9.32
C GLN A 24 -8.04 -27.96 -9.89
N HIS A 25 -8.03 -28.13 -11.22
CA HIS A 25 -7.17 -29.13 -11.86
C HIS A 25 -5.68 -28.89 -11.63
N TYR A 26 -5.23 -27.63 -11.70
CA TYR A 26 -3.84 -27.25 -11.43
C TYR A 26 -3.43 -27.54 -9.98
N GLN A 27 -4.30 -27.27 -9.01
CA GLN A 27 -4.08 -27.57 -7.59
C GLN A 27 -3.89 -29.07 -7.32
N ASN A 28 -4.54 -29.93 -8.10
CA ASN A 28 -4.45 -31.39 -7.97
C ASN A 28 -3.33 -32.02 -8.82
N SER A 29 -2.49 -31.19 -9.47
CA SER A 29 -1.37 -31.66 -10.29
C SER A 29 -0.19 -32.13 -9.43
N ALA A 30 0.80 -32.77 -10.07
CA ALA A 30 1.93 -33.37 -9.36
C ALA A 30 2.83 -32.36 -8.60
N ASN A 31 2.81 -31.06 -8.97
CA ASN A 31 3.60 -30.03 -8.30
C ASN A 31 2.97 -28.62 -8.46
N PRO A 32 1.93 -28.28 -7.67
CA PRO A 32 1.30 -26.98 -7.74
C PRO A 32 2.18 -25.90 -7.09
N ASP A 33 2.40 -24.77 -7.77
CA ASP A 33 3.06 -23.61 -7.16
C ASP A 33 2.03 -22.76 -6.38
N PRO A 34 2.17 -22.60 -5.04
CA PRO A 34 1.28 -21.76 -4.24
C PRO A 34 1.20 -20.30 -4.72
N LYS A 35 2.28 -19.78 -5.32
CA LYS A 35 2.30 -18.42 -5.86
C LYS A 35 1.40 -18.27 -7.08
N VAL A 36 1.36 -19.28 -7.96
CA VAL A 36 0.47 -19.30 -9.13
C VAL A 36 -0.98 -19.35 -8.67
N ILE A 37 -1.30 -20.22 -7.71
CA ILE A 37 -2.66 -20.34 -7.17
C ILE A 37 -3.15 -18.99 -6.64
N LYS A 38 -2.33 -18.34 -5.82
CA LYS A 38 -2.65 -17.03 -5.26
C LYS A 38 -2.80 -15.97 -6.36
N ALA A 39 -1.87 -15.90 -7.32
CA ALA A 39 -1.94 -14.94 -8.41
C ALA A 39 -3.20 -15.11 -9.28
N VAL A 40 -3.65 -16.34 -9.53
CA VAL A 40 -4.90 -16.59 -10.26
C VAL A 40 -6.12 -16.11 -9.47
N GLN A 41 -6.15 -16.37 -8.15
CA GLN A 41 -7.25 -15.94 -7.28
C GLN A 41 -7.32 -14.42 -7.18
N ASP A 42 -6.17 -13.76 -7.02
CA ASP A 42 -6.09 -12.32 -6.81
C ASP A 42 -6.25 -11.55 -8.13
N TRP A 43 -5.79 -12.09 -9.26
CA TRP A 43 -5.73 -11.34 -10.53
C TRP A 43 -6.72 -11.81 -11.60
N LEU A 44 -6.95 -13.12 -11.77
CA LEU A 44 -7.84 -13.62 -12.83
C LEU A 44 -9.30 -13.78 -12.38
N LEU A 45 -9.56 -13.91 -11.08
CA LEU A 45 -10.92 -14.08 -10.54
C LEU A 45 -11.58 -12.78 -10.06
N VAL A 46 -10.84 -11.67 -10.04
CA VAL A 46 -11.35 -10.33 -9.72
C VAL A 46 -11.50 -9.56 -11.03
N ASP A 47 -12.71 -9.11 -11.37
CA ASP A 47 -13.01 -8.56 -12.72
C ASP A 47 -12.15 -7.34 -13.07
N ASP A 48 -12.08 -6.37 -12.16
CA ASP A 48 -11.34 -5.13 -12.39
C ASP A 48 -9.82 -5.37 -12.49
N VAL A 49 -9.30 -6.30 -11.68
CA VAL A 49 -7.88 -6.66 -11.69
C VAL A 49 -7.54 -7.45 -12.95
N ARG A 50 -8.44 -8.33 -13.39
CA ARG A 50 -8.27 -9.13 -14.60
C ARG A 50 -8.19 -8.25 -15.84
N ALA A 51 -9.05 -7.23 -15.96
CA ALA A 51 -9.02 -6.31 -17.09
C ALA A 51 -7.66 -5.61 -17.21
N ARG A 52 -7.09 -5.17 -16.09
CA ARG A 52 -5.76 -4.54 -16.04
C ARG A 52 -4.64 -5.52 -16.33
N TYR A 53 -4.75 -6.75 -15.81
CA TYR A 53 -3.81 -7.83 -16.10
C TYR A 53 -3.81 -8.17 -17.60
N ASP A 54 -4.98 -8.28 -18.22
CA ASP A 54 -5.14 -8.61 -19.64
C ASP A 54 -4.54 -7.54 -20.54
N GLU A 55 -4.71 -6.27 -20.20
CA GLU A 55 -4.12 -5.15 -20.93
C GLU A 55 -2.59 -5.21 -20.89
N ARG A 56 -2.01 -5.39 -19.70
CA ARG A 56 -0.55 -5.54 -19.54
C ARG A 56 -0.02 -6.75 -20.29
N LEU A 57 -0.74 -7.88 -20.25
CA LEU A 57 -0.31 -9.10 -20.94
C LEU A 57 -0.38 -8.91 -22.46
N ARG A 58 -1.35 -8.12 -22.96
CA ARG A 58 -1.47 -7.80 -24.39
C ARG A 58 -0.32 -6.93 -24.88
N GLN A 59 0.16 -6.01 -24.06
CA GLN A 59 1.35 -5.21 -24.36
C GLN A 59 2.64 -6.04 -24.32
N ALA A 60 2.76 -6.95 -23.34
CA ALA A 60 3.96 -7.77 -23.17
C ALA A 60 4.03 -8.96 -24.14
N GLN A 61 2.89 -9.53 -24.53
CA GLN A 61 2.76 -10.72 -25.36
C GLN A 61 1.57 -10.57 -26.33
N PRO A 62 1.64 -9.67 -27.32
CA PRO A 62 0.54 -9.41 -28.25
C PRO A 62 0.16 -10.65 -29.09
N ASP A 63 1.14 -11.49 -29.43
CA ASP A 63 0.94 -12.72 -30.20
C ASP A 63 0.00 -13.71 -29.50
N PHE A 64 0.00 -13.74 -28.15
CA PHE A 64 -0.86 -14.63 -27.38
C PHE A 64 -2.35 -14.29 -27.58
N PHE A 65 -2.67 -13.00 -27.71
CA PHE A 65 -4.04 -12.53 -27.94
C PHE A 65 -4.44 -12.59 -29.41
N GLN A 66 -3.49 -12.42 -30.34
CA GLN A 66 -3.74 -12.55 -31.78
C GLN A 66 -3.96 -14.00 -32.20
N ALA A 67 -3.18 -14.94 -31.66
CA ALA A 67 -3.36 -16.38 -31.92
C ALA A 67 -4.68 -16.93 -31.35
N ALA A 68 -5.27 -16.23 -30.37
CA ALA A 68 -6.54 -16.56 -29.75
C ALA A 68 -7.75 -15.90 -30.46
N ALA A 69 -7.53 -14.98 -31.39
CA ALA A 69 -8.60 -14.39 -32.19
C ALA A 69 -9.08 -15.42 -33.24
N PRO A 70 -10.39 -15.72 -33.32
CA PRO A 70 -10.89 -16.65 -34.33
C PRO A 70 -10.59 -16.10 -35.73
N ALA A 71 -9.94 -16.93 -36.55
CA ALA A 71 -9.57 -16.60 -37.92
C ALA A 71 -10.79 -16.14 -38.74
N HIS A 72 -10.68 -14.93 -39.31
CA HIS A 72 -11.46 -14.35 -40.41
C HIS A 72 -12.99 -14.31 -40.27
N ARG A 73 -13.50 -13.15 -39.88
CA ARG A 73 -14.64 -12.54 -40.58
C ARG A 73 -14.17 -11.26 -41.25
N THR A 74 -14.19 -11.25 -42.58
CA THR A 74 -13.97 -10.07 -43.42
C THR A 74 -14.95 -8.96 -42.97
N PRO A 75 -14.50 -7.71 -42.72
CA PRO A 75 -15.42 -6.65 -42.37
C PRO A 75 -16.20 -6.24 -43.63
N THR A 76 -17.52 -6.38 -43.58
CA THR A 76 -18.42 -5.58 -44.42
C THR A 76 -18.20 -4.11 -44.04
N PRO A 77 -18.09 -3.16 -44.98
CA PRO A 77 -17.91 -1.76 -44.64
C PRO A 77 -19.20 -1.26 -43.99
N ILE A 78 -19.18 -1.04 -42.68
CA ILE A 78 -20.16 -0.23 -41.99
C ILE A 78 -19.60 1.18 -41.97
N SER A 79 -20.39 2.06 -42.58
CA SER A 79 -20.22 3.51 -42.61
C SER A 79 -19.97 4.10 -41.24
N HIS A 80 -19.07 5.09 -41.22
CA HIS A 80 -18.95 6.18 -40.25
C HIS A 80 -20.25 6.47 -39.48
N ASP A 81 -20.18 6.42 -38.15
CA ASP A 81 -20.53 7.53 -37.23
C ASP A 81 -20.46 7.04 -35.78
N ASP A 82 -19.28 6.61 -35.33
CA ASP A 82 -18.98 6.56 -33.89
C ASP A 82 -17.62 7.25 -33.72
N GLU A 83 -17.67 8.46 -33.15
CA GLU A 83 -16.52 9.16 -32.59
C GLU A 83 -15.70 8.17 -31.75
N PRO A 84 -14.35 8.26 -31.75
CA PRO A 84 -13.58 7.51 -30.79
C PRO A 84 -14.01 7.97 -29.40
N GLU A 85 -14.76 7.12 -28.68
CA GLU A 85 -14.85 7.22 -27.23
C GLU A 85 -13.41 7.33 -26.74
N ASP A 86 -13.08 8.51 -26.24
CA ASP A 86 -11.80 8.86 -25.66
C ASP A 86 -11.57 7.84 -24.53
N VAL A 87 -10.84 6.77 -24.84
CA VAL A 87 -10.46 5.74 -23.88
C VAL A 87 -9.53 6.45 -22.93
N ALA A 88 -10.11 7.06 -21.88
CA ALA A 88 -9.39 7.75 -20.83
C ALA A 88 -8.30 6.79 -20.35
N LEU A 89 -7.07 7.09 -20.74
CA LEU A 89 -5.90 6.34 -20.35
C LEU A 89 -5.97 6.24 -18.83
N ALA A 90 -6.12 5.04 -18.29
CA ALA A 90 -6.16 4.83 -16.85
C ALA A 90 -4.84 5.38 -16.28
N GLU A 91 -4.88 6.58 -15.72
CA GLU A 91 -3.69 7.25 -15.19
C GLU A 91 -3.05 6.36 -14.12
N SER A 92 -1.74 6.14 -14.24
CA SER A 92 -0.99 5.35 -13.28
C SER A 92 -1.08 6.02 -11.90
N PRO A 93 -1.39 5.27 -10.82
CA PRO A 93 -1.60 5.88 -9.51
C PRO A 93 -0.32 6.56 -9.01
N MET A 94 -0.46 7.75 -8.43
CA MET A 94 0.65 8.48 -7.84
C MET A 94 0.86 8.06 -6.38
N LEU A 95 1.90 7.27 -6.09
CA LEU A 95 2.15 6.72 -4.76
C LEU A 95 3.50 7.15 -4.21
N TRP A 96 3.62 7.20 -2.88
CA TRP A 96 4.93 7.18 -2.24
C TRP A 96 5.46 5.76 -2.21
N ASN A 97 6.73 5.58 -2.56
CA ASN A 97 7.37 4.26 -2.51
C ASN A 97 7.33 3.69 -1.08
N PRO A 98 6.73 2.51 -0.86
CA PRO A 98 6.48 2.00 0.49
C PRO A 98 7.76 1.51 1.19
N LYS A 99 8.76 1.04 0.43
CA LYS A 99 10.08 0.70 0.99
C LYS A 99 10.78 1.96 1.49
N ALA A 100 10.77 3.02 0.69
CA ALA A 100 11.35 4.32 1.09
C ALA A 100 10.59 4.93 2.28
N ALA A 101 9.25 4.83 2.32
CA ALA A 101 8.43 5.27 3.44
C ALA A 101 8.83 4.56 4.75
N SER A 102 9.10 3.25 4.69
CA SER A 102 9.57 2.48 5.86
C SER A 102 10.94 2.92 6.36
N ILE A 103 11.86 3.25 5.44
CA ILE A 103 13.19 3.78 5.79
C ILE A 103 13.03 5.15 6.47
N TRP A 104 12.21 6.04 5.91
CA TRP A 104 11.94 7.33 6.55
C TRP A 104 11.24 7.18 7.91
N ALA A 105 10.35 6.21 8.05
CA ALA A 105 9.67 5.91 9.31
C ALA A 105 10.62 5.38 10.40
N PHE A 106 11.76 4.80 10.03
CA PHE A 106 12.81 4.41 10.98
C PHE A 106 13.50 5.62 11.60
N PHE A 107 13.86 6.62 10.79
CA PHE A 107 14.56 7.82 11.26
C PHE A 107 13.64 8.85 11.90
N LEU A 108 12.39 8.91 11.45
CA LEU A 108 11.39 9.83 11.95
C LEU A 108 10.49 9.05 12.91
N SER A 109 9.41 8.48 12.41
CA SER A 109 8.49 7.69 13.22
C SER A 109 7.60 6.79 12.35
N PRO A 110 7.15 5.64 12.88
CA PRO A 110 6.04 4.87 12.31
C PRO A 110 4.76 5.70 12.03
N VAL A 111 4.56 6.83 12.71
CA VAL A 111 3.47 7.78 12.42
C VAL A 111 3.52 8.26 10.97
N LEU A 112 4.70 8.65 10.48
CA LEU A 112 4.89 9.08 9.08
C LEU A 112 4.61 7.93 8.12
N GLY A 113 5.15 6.73 8.41
CA GLY A 113 4.95 5.55 7.57
C GLY A 113 3.46 5.20 7.43
N SER A 114 2.74 5.09 8.54
CA SER A 114 1.29 4.82 8.53
C SER A 114 0.50 5.91 7.83
N TRP A 115 0.85 7.18 8.01
CA TRP A 115 0.17 8.28 7.34
C TRP A 115 0.36 8.22 5.82
N LEU A 116 1.59 7.97 5.35
CA LEU A 116 1.86 7.80 3.92
C LEU A 116 1.14 6.59 3.33
N TYR A 117 1.06 5.47 4.06
CA TYR A 117 0.29 4.31 3.61
C TYR A 117 -1.20 4.62 3.51
N ALA A 118 -1.76 5.36 4.47
CA ALA A 118 -3.14 5.81 4.38
C ALA A 118 -3.38 6.67 3.12
N LEU A 119 -2.45 7.57 2.78
CA LEU A 119 -2.56 8.38 1.57
C LEU A 119 -2.39 7.54 0.29
N ASN A 120 -1.50 6.54 0.29
CA ASN A 120 -1.39 5.60 -0.82
C ASN A 120 -2.70 4.83 -1.03
N TYR A 121 -3.33 4.30 0.02
CA TYR A 121 -4.62 3.60 -0.12
C TYR A 121 -5.74 4.52 -0.61
N ARG A 122 -5.74 5.79 -0.21
CA ARG A 122 -6.68 6.79 -0.76
C ARG A 122 -6.49 7.00 -2.26
N GLU A 123 -5.25 7.05 -2.72
CA GLU A 123 -4.95 7.14 -4.15
C GLU A 123 -5.47 5.92 -4.90
N LEU A 124 -5.37 4.74 -4.28
CA LEU A 124 -5.88 3.49 -4.84
C LEU A 124 -7.42 3.37 -4.76
N GLY A 125 -8.11 4.33 -4.13
CA GLY A 125 -9.56 4.29 -3.92
C GLY A 125 -10.02 3.40 -2.77
N ASP A 126 -9.10 2.81 -1.99
CA ASP A 126 -9.40 1.98 -0.83
C ASP A 126 -9.48 2.83 0.46
N GLU A 127 -10.61 3.49 0.65
CA GLU A 127 -10.83 4.32 1.84
C GLU A 127 -10.89 3.47 3.13
N ALA A 128 -11.29 2.19 3.03
CA ALA A 128 -11.39 1.33 4.22
C ALA A 128 -10.01 1.04 4.81
N GLU A 129 -9.05 0.67 3.96
CA GLU A 129 -7.68 0.42 4.39
C GLU A 129 -6.98 1.73 4.77
N ALA A 130 -7.25 2.83 4.06
CA ALA A 130 -6.76 4.16 4.45
C ALA A 130 -7.15 4.54 5.88
N GLN A 131 -8.41 4.29 6.27
CA GLN A 131 -8.88 4.58 7.63
C GLN A 131 -8.23 3.67 8.68
N LYS A 132 -7.96 2.41 8.35
CA LYS A 132 -7.23 1.50 9.26
C LYS A 132 -5.82 2.02 9.55
N HIS A 133 -5.09 2.46 8.53
CA HIS A 133 -3.77 3.07 8.71
C HIS A 133 -3.84 4.41 9.45
N MET A 134 -4.89 5.21 9.24
CA MET A 134 -5.11 6.44 10.01
C MET A 134 -5.38 6.17 11.50
N LYS A 135 -6.09 5.08 11.85
CA LYS A 135 -6.24 4.66 13.26
C LYS A 135 -4.89 4.35 13.90
N VAL A 136 -3.95 3.77 13.15
CA VAL A 136 -2.58 3.52 13.63
C VAL A 136 -1.84 4.84 13.87
N VAL A 137 -1.99 5.82 12.98
CA VAL A 137 -1.46 7.19 13.17
C VAL A 137 -1.95 7.77 14.50
N TRP A 138 -3.27 7.78 14.73
CA TRP A 138 -3.85 8.30 15.97
C TRP A 138 -3.42 7.50 17.20
N GLY A 139 -3.39 6.17 17.10
CA GLY A 139 -2.94 5.31 18.20
C GLY A 139 -1.50 5.60 18.63
N LEU A 140 -0.60 5.79 17.66
CA LEU A 140 0.80 6.14 17.93
C LEU A 140 0.94 7.57 18.49
N LEU A 141 0.17 8.54 17.98
CA LEU A 141 0.17 9.89 18.53
C LEU A 141 -0.30 9.92 19.98
N VAL A 142 -1.39 9.21 20.30
CA VAL A 142 -1.86 9.06 21.69
C VAL A 142 -0.80 8.38 22.54
N LEU A 143 -0.17 7.32 22.05
CA LEU A 143 0.91 6.64 22.76
C LEU A 143 2.07 7.59 23.10
N TYR A 144 2.50 8.44 22.16
CA TYR A 144 3.56 9.41 22.41
C TYR A 144 3.14 10.50 23.41
N VAL A 145 1.90 10.96 23.38
CA VAL A 145 1.37 11.86 24.41
C VAL A 145 1.36 11.18 25.79
N VAL A 146 1.00 9.90 25.87
CA VAL A 146 1.05 9.14 27.12
C VAL A 146 2.49 9.00 27.62
N PHE A 147 3.46 8.68 26.76
CA PHE A 147 4.87 8.64 27.13
C PHE A 147 5.36 9.99 27.64
N MET A 148 5.00 11.07 26.95
CA MET A 148 5.29 12.45 27.38
C MET A 148 4.74 12.73 28.79
N LEU A 149 3.47 12.42 29.05
CA LEU A 149 2.86 12.64 30.36
C LEU A 149 3.53 11.80 31.45
N ILE A 150 3.86 10.54 31.16
CA ILE A 150 4.61 9.68 32.09
C ILE A 150 5.95 10.32 32.43
N THR A 151 6.71 10.79 31.43
CA THR A 151 8.00 11.46 31.68
C THR A 151 7.84 12.71 32.53
N ILE A 152 6.88 13.58 32.23
CA ILE A 152 6.68 14.83 32.99
C ILE A 152 6.27 14.56 34.44
N LEU A 153 5.34 13.63 34.66
CA LEU A 153 4.74 13.38 35.98
C LEU A 153 5.56 12.45 36.86
N THR A 154 6.40 11.60 36.27
CA THR A 154 7.14 10.56 37.02
C THR A 154 8.66 10.66 36.87
N GLY A 155 9.16 11.51 35.96
CA GLY A 155 10.58 11.56 35.62
C GLY A 155 11.09 10.34 34.84
N PHE A 156 10.21 9.37 34.55
CA PHE A 156 10.58 8.17 33.83
C PHE A 156 10.89 8.48 32.36
N ASN A 157 12.12 8.19 31.95
CA ASN A 157 12.56 8.32 30.57
C ASN A 157 12.56 6.95 29.90
N PHE A 158 11.82 6.81 28.81
CA PHE A 158 11.78 5.56 28.06
C PHE A 158 13.12 5.33 27.35
N PRO A 159 13.76 4.15 27.52
CA PRO A 159 14.99 3.85 26.82
C PRO A 159 14.74 3.69 25.32
N LEU A 160 15.74 4.04 24.49
CA LEU A 160 15.66 4.00 23.03
C LEU A 160 15.18 2.65 22.47
N ILE A 161 15.46 1.55 23.17
CA ILE A 161 15.02 0.21 22.77
C ILE A 161 13.50 0.09 22.64
N ILE A 162 12.73 0.85 23.42
CA ILE A 162 11.25 0.86 23.30
C ILE A 162 10.84 1.43 21.95
N SER A 163 11.46 2.52 21.50
CA SER A 163 11.19 3.09 20.17
C SER A 163 11.57 2.12 19.05
N LEU A 164 12.67 1.38 19.20
CA LEU A 164 13.07 0.33 18.26
C LEU A 164 12.04 -0.81 18.23
N LEU A 165 11.56 -1.27 19.39
CA LEU A 165 10.53 -2.31 19.47
C LEU A 165 9.22 -1.87 18.81
N ILE A 166 8.79 -0.62 19.02
CA ILE A 166 7.61 -0.05 18.36
C ILE A 166 7.81 -0.03 16.85
N TRP A 167 8.99 0.40 16.38
CA TRP A 167 9.31 0.40 14.96
C TRP A 167 9.28 -1.02 14.37
N PHE A 168 9.91 -2.01 15.03
CA PHE A 168 9.90 -3.39 14.56
C PHE A 168 8.49 -3.98 14.53
N ALA A 169 7.69 -3.77 15.58
CA ALA A 169 6.31 -4.23 15.65
C ALA A 169 5.47 -3.65 14.51
N TRP A 170 5.63 -2.35 14.23
CA TRP A 170 4.97 -1.70 13.11
C TRP A 170 5.48 -2.22 11.76
N TYR A 171 6.79 -2.39 11.60
CA TYR A 171 7.39 -2.82 10.33
C TYR A 171 6.89 -4.22 9.93
N PHE A 172 7.00 -5.19 10.84
CA PHE A 172 6.58 -6.56 10.57
C PHE A 172 5.06 -6.73 10.56
N GLY A 173 4.32 -5.95 11.36
CA GLY A 173 2.86 -6.04 11.46
C GLY A 173 2.09 -5.30 10.37
N ILE A 174 2.68 -4.24 9.79
CA ILE A 174 1.97 -3.32 8.89
C ILE A 174 2.78 -3.06 7.62
N ALA A 175 4.03 -2.61 7.77
CA ALA A 175 4.79 -2.12 6.63
C ALA A 175 5.12 -3.20 5.61
N GLN A 176 5.50 -4.38 6.07
CA GLN A 176 5.83 -5.49 5.19
C GLN A 176 4.64 -5.93 4.34
N GLN A 177 3.43 -5.92 4.90
CA GLN A 177 2.21 -6.24 4.15
C GLN A 177 2.01 -5.23 3.00
N HIS A 178 1.99 -3.93 3.31
CA HIS A 178 1.79 -2.89 2.30
C HIS A 178 2.89 -2.87 1.23
N ILE A 179 4.16 -3.06 1.61
CA ILE A 179 5.28 -3.19 0.66
C ILE A 179 5.01 -4.32 -0.33
N ASN A 180 4.60 -5.48 0.17
CA ASN A 180 4.34 -6.64 -0.67
C ASN A 180 3.14 -6.42 -1.58
N GLU A 181 2.06 -5.81 -1.09
CA GLU A 181 0.88 -5.48 -1.90
C GLU A 181 1.24 -4.58 -3.08
N ILE A 182 1.86 -3.43 -2.82
CA ILE A 182 2.26 -2.50 -3.90
C ILE A 182 3.28 -3.14 -4.85
N GLN A 183 4.23 -3.91 -4.33
CA GLN A 183 5.22 -4.61 -5.15
C GLN A 183 4.59 -5.69 -6.04
N ASN A 184 3.55 -6.38 -5.56
CA ASN A 184 2.87 -7.43 -6.31
C ASN A 184 1.91 -6.84 -7.35
N GLU A 185 1.20 -5.75 -7.02
CA GLU A 185 0.19 -5.16 -7.89
C GLU A 185 0.77 -4.20 -8.94
N PHE A 186 1.72 -3.36 -8.52
CA PHE A 186 2.31 -2.31 -9.37
C PHE A 186 3.78 -2.56 -9.69
N GLY A 187 4.52 -3.25 -8.83
CA GLY A 187 5.96 -3.41 -9.02
C GLY A 187 6.68 -2.06 -8.97
N ASP A 188 7.29 -1.65 -10.10
CA ASP A 188 7.86 -0.31 -10.30
C ASP A 188 6.97 0.61 -11.17
N ASP A 189 5.81 0.11 -11.62
CA ASP A 189 4.90 0.76 -12.56
C ASP A 189 3.84 1.58 -11.81
N TYR A 190 4.29 2.67 -11.19
CA TYR A 190 3.47 3.71 -10.58
C TYR A 190 4.24 5.03 -10.56
N GLU A 191 3.52 6.14 -10.56
CA GLU A 191 4.15 7.45 -10.49
C GLU A 191 4.59 7.76 -9.06
N ARG A 192 5.85 8.18 -8.89
CA ARG A 192 6.41 8.42 -7.55
C ARG A 192 6.10 9.83 -7.08
N ARG A 193 5.37 9.94 -5.96
CA ARG A 193 5.12 11.23 -5.31
C ARG A 193 6.41 11.83 -4.70
N PRO A 194 6.57 13.16 -4.72
CA PRO A 194 7.72 13.82 -4.13
C PRO A 194 7.70 13.77 -2.59
N TRP A 195 8.89 13.81 -1.99
CA TRP A 195 9.10 13.64 -0.55
C TRP A 195 9.12 14.93 0.28
N LEU A 196 9.29 16.08 -0.38
CA LEU A 196 9.55 17.34 0.33
C LEU A 196 8.41 17.72 1.29
N LYS A 197 7.17 17.64 0.80
CA LYS A 197 5.96 17.95 1.59
C LYS A 197 5.81 17.04 2.82
N PRO A 198 5.78 15.70 2.69
CA PRO A 198 5.58 14.85 3.87
C PRO A 198 6.74 14.92 4.88
N ILE A 199 7.99 15.01 4.41
CA ILE A 199 9.14 15.18 5.32
C ILE A 199 9.07 16.54 6.03
N GLY A 200 8.80 17.62 5.30
CA GLY A 200 8.65 18.96 5.87
C GLY A 200 7.54 19.05 6.91
N LEU A 201 6.38 18.45 6.64
CA LEU A 201 5.27 18.36 7.60
C LEU A 201 5.65 17.54 8.84
N THR A 202 6.44 16.48 8.68
CA THR A 202 6.89 15.66 9.81
C THR A 202 7.86 16.44 10.70
N VAL A 203 8.81 17.17 10.11
CA VAL A 203 9.72 18.05 10.86
C VAL A 203 8.94 19.12 11.61
N LEU A 204 7.96 19.75 10.96
CA LEU A 204 7.08 20.72 11.62
C LEU A 204 6.27 20.09 12.76
N ALA A 205 5.79 18.85 12.59
CA ALA A 205 5.11 18.11 13.64
C ALA A 205 6.01 17.82 14.85
N TYR A 206 7.31 17.52 14.64
CA TYR A 206 8.27 17.40 15.74
C TYR A 206 8.46 18.71 16.50
N VAL A 207 8.51 19.84 15.80
CA VAL A 207 8.56 21.17 16.46
C VAL A 207 7.30 21.36 17.30
N GLY A 208 6.12 21.08 16.75
CA GLY A 208 4.85 21.15 17.47
C GLY A 208 4.81 20.23 18.70
N TYR A 209 5.30 19.00 18.56
CA TYR A 209 5.41 18.02 19.65
C TYR A 209 6.33 18.51 20.77
N PHE A 210 7.48 19.09 20.42
CA PHE A 210 8.41 19.68 21.38
C PHE A 210 7.80 20.90 22.10
N VAL A 211 7.12 21.78 21.36
CA VAL A 211 6.41 22.92 21.96
C VAL A 211 5.30 22.45 22.92
N LEU A 212 4.52 21.43 22.53
CA LEU A 212 3.50 20.83 23.39
C LEU A 212 4.13 20.26 24.68
N TYR A 213 5.24 19.54 24.56
CA TYR A 213 6.00 19.04 25.71
C TYR A 213 6.39 20.17 26.67
N MET A 214 6.95 21.27 26.15
CA MET A 214 7.35 22.42 26.95
C MET A 214 6.17 23.09 27.66
N ILE A 215 5.03 23.25 26.96
CA ILE A 215 3.81 23.80 27.55
C ILE A 215 3.31 22.91 28.68
N LEU A 216 3.20 21.60 28.45
CA LEU A 216 2.69 20.67 29.46
C LEU A 216 3.63 20.55 30.67
N ALA A 217 4.94 20.56 30.46
CA ALA A 217 5.91 20.58 31.55
C ALA A 217 5.79 21.88 32.37
N PHE A 218 5.67 23.03 31.71
CA PHE A 218 5.48 24.31 32.40
C PHE A 218 4.16 24.37 33.20
N LEU A 219 3.07 23.88 32.63
CA LEU A 219 1.79 23.77 33.34
C LEU A 219 1.88 22.83 34.55
N ALA A 220 2.55 21.69 34.40
CA ALA A 220 2.80 20.75 35.50
C ALA A 220 3.66 21.38 36.61
N MET A 221 4.63 22.21 36.25
CA MET A 221 5.45 22.97 37.20
C MET A 221 4.60 23.95 38.01
N ILE A 222 3.78 24.78 37.35
CA ILE A 222 2.88 25.72 38.03
C ILE A 222 1.88 24.99 38.94
N ALA A 223 1.37 23.84 38.49
CA ALA A 223 0.45 23.02 39.27
C ALA A 223 1.12 22.25 40.42
N GLY A 224 2.45 22.27 40.53
CA GLY A 224 3.19 21.54 41.57
C GLY A 224 3.17 20.02 41.40
N VAL A 225 2.87 19.52 40.21
CA VAL A 225 2.79 18.07 39.90
C VAL A 225 3.95 17.57 39.03
N ILE A 226 4.84 18.46 38.61
CA ILE A 226 6.05 18.08 37.86
C ILE A 226 6.99 17.25 38.73
N HIS A 227 7.59 16.20 38.16
CA HIS A 227 8.57 15.41 38.90
C HIS A 227 9.87 16.20 39.14
N PRO A 228 10.50 16.11 40.35
CA PRO A 228 11.69 16.91 40.69
C PRO A 228 12.89 16.72 39.75
N SER A 229 13.05 15.53 39.15
CA SER A 229 14.13 15.27 38.19
C SER A 229 14.05 16.11 36.92
N MET A 230 12.91 16.76 36.65
CA MET A 230 12.69 17.61 35.48
C MET A 230 13.12 19.07 35.71
N LEU A 231 13.53 19.42 36.94
CA LEU A 231 13.89 20.78 37.36
C LEU A 231 15.41 21.02 37.42
N ASN A 232 16.21 19.97 37.21
CA ASN A 232 17.66 19.97 37.37
C ASN A 232 18.38 19.97 36.02
#